data_AF-A0AAD6TPN9-F1
#
_entry.id   AF-A0AAD6TPN9-F1
#
_cell.length_a   1.000
_cell.length_b   1.000
_cell.length_c   1.000
_cell.angle_alpha   90.00
_cell.angle_beta   90.00
_cell.angle_gamma   90.00
#
_symmetry.space_group_name_H-M   'P 1'
#
loop_
_entity.id
_entity.type
_entity.pdbx_description
1 polymer ?
#
loop_
_entity_poly.entity_id
_entity_poly.type
_entity_poly.pdbx_seq_one_letter_code
_entity_poly.pdbx_strand_id
1 'polypeptide(L)'
;RSFASVHISAFIHPTVILEHSAFVKSTGCHPDHNTISVQFTHHSAWVTAVEDWTQHTKFLLVAFVDSCGLGRESGERSTHLVQNVTVSEATLEIIGTMVDLPLSESIHPDRDVT
;
A
#
# COMPACT_ATOMS: atom_id res chain seq x y z
N ARG A 1 -14.61 6.39 -6.82
CA ARG A 1 -13.94 6.59 -5.51
C ARG A 1 -12.44 6.62 -5.79
N SER A 2 -11.73 7.64 -5.29
CA SER A 2 -10.34 7.99 -5.65
C SER A 2 -9.31 7.06 -4.99
N PHE A 3 -8.16 6.87 -5.64
CA PHE A 3 -6.98 6.12 -5.15
C PHE A 3 -5.93 7.00 -4.49
N ALA A 4 -6.27 8.29 -4.37
CA ALA A 4 -5.43 9.25 -3.70
C ALA A 4 -5.12 8.71 -2.29
N SER A 5 -3.84 8.76 -1.95
CA SER A 5 -3.37 8.66 -0.59
C SER A 5 -4.28 9.48 0.33
N VAL A 6 -4.91 8.79 1.28
CA VAL A 6 -5.78 9.40 2.28
C VAL A 6 -4.90 9.72 3.48
N HIS A 7 -4.93 10.97 3.91
CA HIS A 7 -4.34 11.34 5.17
C HIS A 7 -5.28 10.90 6.31
N ILE A 8 -4.96 9.79 6.95
CA ILE A 8 -5.69 9.30 8.12
C ILE A 8 -5.03 9.93 9.35
N SER A 9 -5.78 10.65 10.18
CA SER A 9 -5.23 11.44 11.30
C SER A 9 -4.43 10.64 12.32
N ALA A 10 -4.59 9.32 12.36
CA ALA A 10 -3.83 8.43 13.21
C ALA A 10 -2.49 7.98 12.60
N PHE A 11 -2.29 8.08 11.28
CA PHE A 11 -1.05 7.66 10.61
C PHE A 11 -0.15 8.85 10.28
N ILE A 12 1.15 8.68 10.51
CA ILE A 12 2.18 9.72 10.28
C ILE A 12 2.48 9.88 8.77
N HIS A 13 2.19 8.85 7.98
CA HIS A 13 2.45 8.82 6.54
C HIS A 13 1.15 8.84 5.72
N PRO A 14 1.19 9.36 4.48
CA PRO A 14 0.09 9.19 3.52
C PRO A 14 -0.31 7.72 3.46
N THR A 15 -1.60 7.41 3.51
CA THR A 15 -2.07 6.02 3.60
C THR A 15 -2.90 5.66 2.38
N VAL A 16 -2.56 4.54 1.76
CA VAL A 16 -3.27 3.96 0.63
C VAL A 16 -3.96 2.70 1.12
N ILE A 17 -5.29 2.67 0.99
CA ILE A 17 -6.10 1.50 1.32
C ILE A 17 -6.50 0.83 0.01
N LEU A 18 -6.06 -0.41 -0.18
CA LEU A 18 -6.39 -1.21 -1.38
C LEU A 18 -7.66 -2.06 -1.21
N GLU A 19 -8.15 -2.17 0.02
CA GLU A 19 -9.35 -2.94 0.37
C GLU A 19 -10.58 -2.47 -0.45
N HIS A 20 -11.31 -3.43 -1.01
CA HIS A 20 -12.51 -3.19 -1.82
C HIS A 20 -12.34 -2.24 -3.01
N SER A 21 -11.12 -2.00 -3.47
CA SER A 21 -10.89 -1.20 -4.67
C SER A 21 -11.28 -1.99 -5.91
N ALA A 22 -12.36 -1.56 -6.59
CA ALA A 22 -12.83 -2.18 -7.83
C ALA A 22 -11.82 -2.13 -8.99
N PHE A 23 -10.69 -1.46 -8.79
CA PHE A 23 -9.71 -1.21 -9.83
C PHE A 23 -8.33 -1.80 -9.51
N VAL A 24 -8.16 -2.37 -8.33
CA VAL A 24 -7.02 -3.23 -8.03
C VAL A 24 -7.43 -4.63 -8.46
N LYS A 25 -6.66 -5.19 -9.40
CA LYS A 25 -6.88 -6.54 -9.91
C LYS A 25 -6.31 -7.58 -8.95
N SER A 26 -5.11 -7.33 -8.43
CA SER A 26 -4.46 -8.20 -7.47
C SER A 26 -3.35 -7.47 -6.73
N THR A 27 -3.06 -7.94 -5.54
CA THR A 27 -1.91 -7.54 -4.72
C THR A 27 -1.10 -8.79 -4.39
N GLY A 28 0.21 -8.71 -4.48
CA GLY A 28 1.10 -9.83 -4.19
C GLY A 28 2.38 -9.37 -3.52
N CYS A 29 3.08 -10.29 -2.87
CA CYS A 29 4.44 -10.07 -2.43
C CYS A 29 5.39 -10.95 -3.22
N HIS A 30 6.54 -10.37 -3.56
CA HIS A 30 7.59 -11.14 -4.21
C HIS A 30 8.23 -12.11 -3.21
N PRO A 31 8.92 -13.15 -3.72
CA PRO A 31 9.62 -14.13 -2.88
C PRO A 31 10.70 -13.55 -1.95
N ASP A 32 11.11 -12.29 -2.19
CA ASP A 32 12.06 -11.58 -1.34
C ASP A 32 11.46 -11.07 -0.03
N HIS A 33 10.12 -11.15 0.13
CA HIS A 33 9.36 -10.64 1.27
C HIS A 33 9.58 -9.16 1.59
N ASN A 34 10.22 -8.42 0.68
CA ASN A 34 10.59 -7.02 0.85
C ASN A 34 10.00 -6.15 -0.26
N THR A 35 9.23 -6.72 -1.18
CA THR A 35 8.52 -5.96 -2.19
C THR A 35 7.07 -6.41 -2.31
N ILE A 36 6.19 -5.41 -2.44
CA ILE A 36 4.75 -5.57 -2.66
C ILE A 36 4.42 -5.07 -4.05
N SER A 37 3.66 -5.86 -4.80
CA SER A 37 3.16 -5.47 -6.11
C SER A 37 1.66 -5.27 -6.10
N VAL A 38 1.22 -4.24 -6.80
CA VAL A 38 -0.19 -3.86 -6.97
C VAL A 38 -0.48 -3.80 -8.45
N GLN A 39 -1.29 -4.73 -8.95
CA GLN A 39 -1.74 -4.76 -10.33
C GLN A 39 -3.13 -4.13 -10.44
N PHE A 40 -3.32 -3.29 -11.46
CA PHE A 40 -4.56 -2.57 -11.70
C PHE A 40 -5.39 -3.19 -12.82
N THR A 41 -6.71 -3.08 -12.72
CA THR A 41 -7.67 -3.57 -13.71
C THR A 41 -7.70 -2.68 -14.95
N HIS A 42 -7.42 -1.37 -14.79
CA HIS A 42 -7.55 -0.37 -15.84
C HIS A 42 -6.35 0.57 -15.89
N HIS A 43 -5.96 0.96 -17.11
CA HIS A 43 -4.85 1.90 -17.33
C HIS A 43 -5.07 3.25 -16.65
N SER A 44 -6.30 3.80 -16.66
CA SER A 44 -6.60 5.07 -15.99
C SER A 44 -6.40 5.04 -14.47
N ALA A 45 -6.73 3.91 -13.84
CA ALA A 45 -6.50 3.69 -12.42
C ALA A 45 -5.00 3.61 -12.11
N TRP A 46 -4.26 2.87 -12.95
CA TRP A 46 -2.80 2.78 -12.85
C TRP A 46 -2.14 4.16 -13.01
N VAL A 47 -2.47 4.93 -14.05
CA VAL A 47 -1.92 6.28 -14.26
C VAL A 47 -2.16 7.17 -13.05
N THR A 48 -3.38 7.18 -12.51
CA THR A 48 -3.73 7.99 -11.33
C THR A 48 -2.90 7.58 -10.11
N ALA A 49 -2.73 6.27 -9.89
CA ALA A 49 -1.92 5.76 -8.79
C ALA A 49 -0.42 6.07 -8.98
N VAL A 50 0.10 5.98 -10.20
CA VAL A 50 1.48 6.38 -10.52
C VAL A 50 1.68 7.86 -10.24
N GLU A 51 0.78 8.72 -10.71
CA GLU A 51 0.86 10.16 -10.51
C GLU A 51 0.86 10.55 -9.03
N ASP A 52 0.08 9.88 -8.18
CA ASP A 52 0.06 10.15 -6.74
C ASP A 52 1.23 9.48 -6.00
N TRP A 53 1.40 8.16 -6.15
CA TRP A 53 2.31 7.38 -5.30
C TRP A 53 3.79 7.67 -5.58
N THR A 54 4.14 8.10 -6.79
CA THR A 54 5.52 8.50 -7.12
C THR A 54 5.91 9.87 -6.52
N GLN A 55 4.94 10.67 -6.06
CA GLN A 55 5.22 11.95 -5.39
C GLN A 55 5.61 11.78 -3.93
N HIS A 56 5.29 10.62 -3.33
CA HIS A 56 5.57 10.34 -1.93
C HIS A 56 6.87 9.57 -1.77
N THR A 57 7.77 10.05 -0.90
CA THR A 57 9.00 9.33 -0.57
C THR A 57 8.72 8.06 0.24
N LYS A 58 7.66 8.09 1.07
CA LYS A 58 7.15 6.99 1.86
C LYS A 58 5.64 7.11 2.02
N PHE A 59 4.93 5.98 1.99
CA PHE A 59 3.50 5.91 2.28
C PHE A 59 3.16 4.56 2.90
N LEU A 60 2.06 4.50 3.65
CA LEU A 60 1.55 3.26 4.20
C LEU A 60 0.60 2.61 3.22
N LEU A 61 0.78 1.33 2.98
CA LEU A 61 -0.10 0.51 2.15
C LEU A 61 -0.84 -0.47 3.06
N VAL A 62 -2.17 -0.37 3.08
CA VAL A 62 -3.03 -1.28 3.81
C VAL A 62 -3.64 -2.26 2.82
N ALA A 63 -3.28 -3.54 2.97
CA ALA A 63 -3.69 -4.62 2.08
C ALA A 63 -4.09 -5.88 2.86
N PHE A 64 -4.96 -6.68 2.26
CA PHE A 64 -5.30 -8.04 2.73
C PHE A 64 -4.48 -9.04 1.93
N VAL A 65 -3.25 -9.30 2.35
CA VAL A 65 -2.40 -10.28 1.70
C VAL A 65 -1.67 -11.10 2.75
N ASP A 66 -2.20 -12.29 3.03
CA ASP A 66 -1.64 -13.24 4.00
C ASP A 66 -0.17 -13.59 3.67
N SER A 67 0.21 -13.60 2.39
CA SER A 67 1.57 -13.91 1.94
C SER A 67 2.57 -12.75 2.08
N CYS A 68 2.09 -11.53 2.33
CA CYS A 68 2.93 -10.35 2.52
C CYS A 68 3.41 -10.16 3.96
N GLY A 69 2.88 -10.94 4.91
CA GLY A 69 3.42 -11.10 6.26
C GLY A 69 3.52 -9.82 7.09
N LEU A 70 2.52 -9.62 7.96
CA LEU A 70 2.60 -8.95 9.28
C LEU A 70 1.28 -9.16 10.05
N GLY A 71 0.21 -9.57 9.36
CA GLY A 71 -1.02 -10.07 10.00
C GLY A 71 -0.68 -11.24 10.91
N ARG A 72 -1.10 -11.15 12.18
CA ARG A 72 -0.88 -12.21 13.16
C ARG A 72 -1.73 -13.43 12.86
N GLU A 73 -2.81 -13.25 12.08
CA GLU A 73 -3.72 -14.29 11.62
C GLU A 73 -4.09 -14.12 10.13
N SER A 74 -4.44 -15.22 9.46
CA SER A 74 -4.98 -15.21 8.09
C SER A 74 -6.31 -14.44 8.07
N GLY A 75 -6.44 -13.49 7.13
CA GLY A 75 -7.62 -12.61 7.08
C GLY A 75 -7.53 -11.37 7.99
N GLU A 76 -6.35 -10.98 8.44
CA GLU A 76 -6.12 -9.67 9.06
C GLU A 76 -5.59 -8.63 8.06
N ARG A 77 -5.91 -7.35 8.30
CA ARG A 77 -5.33 -6.23 7.56
C ARG A 77 -3.84 -6.16 7.84
N SER A 78 -3.03 -6.28 6.80
CA SER A 78 -1.60 -6.03 6.87
C SER A 78 -1.32 -4.56 6.51
N THR A 79 -0.44 -3.91 7.27
CA THR A 79 -0.01 -2.53 7.02
C THR A 79 1.47 -2.55 6.72
N HIS A 80 1.85 -2.03 5.55
CA HIS A 80 3.23 -2.05 5.05
C HIS A 80 3.70 -0.63 4.81
N LEU A 81 4.86 -0.26 5.34
CA LEU A 81 5.50 0.99 4.93
C LEU A 81 6.19 0.77 3.60
N VAL A 82 5.72 1.46 2.57
CA VAL A 82 6.29 1.41 1.23
C VAL A 82 7.22 2.60 1.04
N GLN A 83 8.43 2.30 0.59
CA GLN A 83 9.42 3.27 0.15
C GLN A 83 9.87 2.89 -1.26
N ASN A 84 10.04 3.90 -2.12
CA ASN A 84 10.42 3.73 -3.53
C ASN A 84 9.42 2.87 -4.32
N VAL A 85 8.93 3.42 -5.42
CA VAL A 85 8.03 2.69 -6.33
C VAL A 85 8.69 2.55 -7.67
N THR A 86 8.60 1.35 -8.24
CA THR A 86 8.87 1.10 -9.65
C THR A 86 7.57 0.77 -10.34
N VAL A 87 7.45 1.17 -11.61
CA VAL A 87 6.20 1.07 -12.35
C VAL A 87 6.42 0.26 -13.63
N SER A 88 5.44 -0.57 -13.97
CA SER A 88 5.44 -1.37 -15.19
C SER A 88 4.13 -1.13 -15.94
N GLU A 89 4.20 -0.35 -17.02
CA GLU A 89 3.04 -0.07 -17.87
C GLU A 89 2.56 -1.34 -18.60
N ALA A 90 3.49 -2.22 -19.00
CA ALA A 90 3.16 -3.46 -19.70
C ALA A 90 2.25 -4.39 -18.88
N THR A 91 2.38 -4.38 -17.55
CA THR A 91 1.57 -5.19 -16.64
C THR A 91 0.57 -4.38 -15.82
N LEU A 92 0.48 -3.06 -16.03
CA LEU A 92 -0.28 -2.11 -15.22
C LEU A 92 -0.01 -2.32 -13.73
N GLU A 93 1.26 -2.35 -13.36
CA GLU A 93 1.72 -2.74 -12.04
C GLU A 93 2.56 -1.63 -11.41
N ILE A 94 2.43 -1.50 -10.09
CA ILE A 94 3.30 -0.69 -9.24
C ILE A 94 3.93 -1.63 -8.22
N ILE A 95 5.26 -1.62 -8.13
CA ILE A 95 6.04 -2.45 -7.21
C ILE A 95 6.72 -1.51 -6.21
N GLY A 96 6.34 -1.64 -4.95
CA GLY A 96 6.89 -0.87 -3.84
C GLY A 96 7.88 -1.69 -3.01
N THR A 97 8.97 -1.09 -2.53
CA THR A 97 9.82 -1.74 -1.52
C THR A 97 9.20 -1.56 -0.15
N MET A 98 8.95 -2.67 0.54
CA MET A 98 8.47 -2.69 1.92
C MET A 98 9.64 -2.45 2.87
N VAL A 99 9.39 -1.67 3.92
CA VAL A 99 10.31 -1.46 5.02
C VAL A 99 9.61 -1.91 6.29
N ASP A 100 10.26 -2.82 7.02
CA ASP A 100 9.81 -3.18 8.36
C ASP A 100 9.94 -1.96 9.27
N LEU A 101 8.81 -1.33 9.59
CA LEU A 101 8.70 -0.39 10.68
C LEU A 101 7.66 -0.92 11.67
N PRO A 102 7.93 -0.88 12.98
CA PRO A 102 6.91 -1.16 13.98
C PRO A 102 5.69 -0.27 13.72
N LEU A 103 4.48 -0.85 13.68
CA LEU A 103 3.26 -0.08 13.45
C LEU A 103 3.11 1.10 14.44
N SER A 104 3.62 0.94 15.66
CA SER A 104 3.70 1.97 16.70
C SER A 104 4.52 3.21 16.30
N GLU A 105 5.45 3.08 15.35
CA GLU A 105 6.24 4.19 14.81
C GLU A 105 5.57 4.83 13.58
N SER A 106 4.52 4.21 13.05
CA SER A 106 3.72 4.71 11.93
C SER A 106 2.42 5.37 12.37
N ILE A 107 2.04 5.22 13.65
CA ILE A 107 0.82 5.75 14.26
C ILE A 107 1.18 6.90 15.22
N HIS A 108 0.42 7.99 15.20
CA HIS A 108 0.54 9.05 16.20
C HIS A 108 0.16 8.52 17.60
N PRO A 109 1.03 8.61 18.62
CA PRO A 109 0.78 8.03 19.94
C PRO A 109 -0.45 8.64 20.67
N ASP A 110 -0.92 9.81 20.25
CA ASP A 110 -1.98 10.59 20.92
C ASP A 110 -3.27 10.74 20.11
N ARG A 111 -3.48 9.97 19.04
CA ARG A 111 -4.72 10.04 18.24
C ARG A 111 -5.40 8.69 18.14
N ASP A 112 -6.57 8.60 18.76
CA ASP A 112 -7.44 7.42 18.69
C ASP A 112 -7.70 7.04 17.22
N VAL A 113 -7.45 5.76 16.92
CA VAL A 113 -7.88 5.10 15.69
C VAL A 113 -9.35 4.73 15.88
N THR A 114 -10.28 5.67 15.71
CA THR A 114 -11.74 5.40 15.66
C THR A 114 -12.23 5.25 14.23
#